data_AF-A0A7W0GFE0-F1
#
_entry.id   AF-A0A7W0GFE0-F1
#
_cell.length_a   1.000
_cell.length_b   1.000
_cell.length_c   1.000
_cell.angle_alpha   90.00
_cell.angle_beta   90.00
_cell.angle_gamma   90.00
#
_symmetry.space_group_name_H-M   'P 1'
#
loop_
_entity.id
_entity.type
_entity.pdbx_description
1 polymer ?
#
loop_
_entity_poly.entity_id
_entity_poly.type
_entity_poly.pdbx_seq_one_letter_code
_entity_poly.pdbx_strand_id
1 'polypeptide(L)'
;ALAVTAGEGPIGAIDRVCRLTGGELGQELARTLAVARSGVPLVEALQGLADRTSLDVLARFVAGIVVATERGTPLADVLRAQAADVREAGKRRLLEAGGRKEIAMMVPVVFLILPVTVLFALYPGLVSIVRLTQ
;
A
#
# COMPACT_ATOMS: atom_id res chain seq x y z
N ALA A 1 -2.47 -12.03 12.90
CA ALA A 1 -3.57 -11.69 13.85
C ALA A 1 -4.54 -12.85 14.01
N LEU A 2 -5.32 -13.21 12.98
CA LEU A 2 -6.37 -14.25 13.08
C LEU A 2 -5.89 -15.62 13.60
N ALA A 3 -4.77 -16.12 13.08
CA ALA A 3 -4.15 -17.37 13.54
C ALA A 3 -3.71 -17.31 15.01
N VAL A 4 -3.01 -16.24 15.39
CA VAL A 4 -2.54 -16.02 16.78
C VAL A 4 -3.70 -15.88 17.75
N THR A 5 -4.78 -15.18 17.37
CA THR A 5 -5.99 -15.04 18.20
C THR A 5 -6.80 -16.33 18.29
N ALA A 6 -6.59 -17.27 17.37
CA ALA A 6 -7.20 -18.60 17.41
C ALA A 6 -6.40 -19.59 18.29
N GLY A 7 -5.33 -19.13 18.95
CA GLY A 7 -4.48 -19.95 19.83
C GLY A 7 -3.28 -20.59 19.13
N GLU A 8 -3.05 -20.31 17.84
CA GLU A 8 -1.81 -20.76 17.18
C GLU A 8 -0.60 -20.02 17.78
N GLY A 9 0.46 -20.76 18.10
CA GLY A 9 1.75 -20.16 18.47
C GLY A 9 2.34 -19.35 17.31
N PRO A 10 3.25 -18.38 17.58
CA PRO A 10 3.81 -17.47 16.56
C PRO A 10 4.41 -18.19 15.34
N ILE A 11 5.12 -19.29 15.58
CA ILE A 11 5.73 -20.13 14.54
C ILE A 11 4.65 -20.77 13.66
N GLY A 12 3.57 -21.30 14.24
CA GLY A 12 2.46 -21.90 13.51
C GLY A 12 1.70 -20.86 12.67
N ALA A 13 1.49 -19.67 13.23
CA ALA A 13 0.87 -18.57 12.51
C ALA A 13 1.71 -18.12 11.30
N ILE A 14 3.04 -18.04 11.44
CA ILE A 14 3.96 -17.67 10.35
C ILE A 14 4.02 -18.79 9.29
N ASP A 15 4.08 -20.05 9.70
CA ASP A 15 4.03 -21.21 8.80
C ASP A 15 2.77 -21.21 7.93
N ARG A 16 1.62 -20.86 8.53
CA ARG A 16 0.38 -20.68 7.80
C ARG A 16 0.44 -19.52 6.80
N VAL A 17 1.03 -18.38 7.19
CA VAL A 17 1.23 -17.23 6.29
C VAL A 17 2.17 -17.61 5.13
N CYS A 18 3.24 -18.37 5.38
CA CYS A 18 4.13 -18.86 4.33
C CYS A 18 3.38 -19.66 3.27
N ARG A 19 2.44 -20.55 3.67
CA ARG A 19 1.64 -21.33 2.73
C ARG A 19 0.65 -20.50 1.92
N LEU A 20 0.18 -19.39 2.47
CA LEU A 20 -0.78 -18.50 1.82
C LEU A 20 -0.11 -17.45 0.93
N THR A 21 1.21 -17.26 1.08
CA THR A 21 1.96 -16.20 0.38
C THR A 21 2.87 -16.82 -0.67
N GLY A 22 2.65 -16.49 -1.94
CA GLY A 22 3.50 -16.92 -3.06
C GLY A 22 4.65 -15.96 -3.36
N GLY A 23 5.47 -16.31 -4.37
CA GLY A 23 6.57 -15.46 -4.85
C GLY A 23 7.80 -15.44 -3.95
N GLU A 24 8.66 -14.45 -4.17
CA GLU A 24 9.96 -14.29 -3.51
C GLU A 24 9.81 -14.09 -2.00
N LEU A 25 8.78 -13.35 -1.58
CA LEU A 25 8.50 -13.12 -0.16
C LEU A 25 8.06 -14.40 0.57
N GLY A 26 7.30 -15.27 -0.11
CA GLY A 26 6.93 -16.58 0.44
C GLY A 26 8.15 -17.49 0.64
N GLN A 27 9.06 -17.52 -0.34
CA GLN A 27 10.32 -18.26 -0.21
C GLN A 27 11.19 -17.75 0.93
N GLU A 28 11.25 -16.43 1.10
CA GLU A 28 12.09 -15.82 2.11
C GLU A 28 11.55 -16.00 3.54
N LEU A 29 10.22 -15.93 3.70
CA LEU A 29 9.53 -16.32 4.93
C LEU A 29 9.74 -17.80 5.26
N ALA A 30 9.66 -18.69 4.26
CA ALA A 30 9.90 -20.11 4.46
C ALA A 30 11.35 -20.39 4.91
N ARG A 31 12.33 -19.66 4.35
CA ARG A 31 13.72 -19.75 4.80
C ARG A 31 13.88 -19.27 6.25
N THR A 32 13.27 -18.14 6.59
CA THR A 32 13.27 -17.62 7.98
C THR A 32 12.62 -18.60 8.96
N LEU A 33 11.54 -19.26 8.56
CA LEU A 33 10.90 -20.28 9.36
C LEU A 33 11.79 -21.52 9.57
N ALA A 34 12.55 -21.92 8.55
CA ALA A 34 13.51 -23.01 8.67
C ALA A 34 14.62 -22.68 9.69
N VAL A 35 15.11 -21.45 9.69
CA VAL A 35 16.08 -20.95 10.69
C VAL A 35 15.48 -20.95 12.11
N ALA A 36 14.24 -20.50 12.26
CA ALA A 36 13.56 -20.56 13.56
C ALA A 36 13.38 -22.02 14.05
N ARG A 37 13.09 -22.96 13.13
CA ARG A 37 12.95 -24.39 13.44
C ARG A 37 14.27 -25.07 13.80
N SER A 38 15.42 -24.52 13.41
CA SER A 38 16.73 -25.04 13.81
C SER A 38 17.15 -24.59 15.22
N GLY A 39 16.27 -23.90 15.96
CA GLY A 39 16.51 -23.49 17.34
C GLY A 39 16.92 -22.02 17.51
N VAL A 40 17.04 -21.25 16.42
CA VAL A 40 17.29 -19.81 16.50
C VAL A 40 16.02 -19.11 17.02
N PRO A 41 16.13 -18.14 17.95
CA PRO A 41 15.00 -17.36 18.40
C PRO A 41 14.23 -16.73 17.23
N LEU A 42 12.90 -16.81 17.24
CA LEU A 42 12.05 -16.30 16.16
C LEU A 42 12.28 -14.82 15.88
N VAL A 43 12.51 -14.03 16.92
CA VAL A 43 12.84 -12.60 16.85
C VAL A 43 14.10 -12.37 16.02
N GLU A 44 15.16 -13.13 16.29
CA GLU A 44 16.44 -13.05 15.59
C GLU A 44 16.31 -13.52 14.13
N ALA A 45 15.58 -14.61 13.90
CA ALA A 45 15.31 -15.11 12.55
C ALA A 45 14.52 -14.10 11.70
N LEU A 46 13.58 -13.37 12.31
CA LEU A 46 12.81 -12.30 11.67
C LEU A 46 13.65 -11.03 11.45
N GLN A 47 14.58 -10.70 12.33
CA GLN A 47 15.55 -9.62 12.09
C GLN A 47 16.43 -9.92 10.89
N GLY A 48 16.96 -11.14 10.80
CA GLY A 48 17.71 -11.59 9.61
C GLY A 48 16.87 -11.59 8.33
N LEU A 49 15.54 -11.71 8.40
CA LEU A 49 14.65 -11.49 7.25
C LEU A 49 14.62 -10.03 6.81
N ALA A 50 14.45 -9.11 7.76
CA ALA A 50 14.40 -7.68 7.49
C ALA A 50 15.70 -7.19 6.83
N ASP A 51 16.84 -7.63 7.34
CA ASP A 51 18.16 -7.24 6.84
C ASP A 51 18.40 -7.70 5.39
N ARG A 52 17.88 -8.87 5.01
CA ARG A 52 18.06 -9.44 3.66
C ARG A 52 17.11 -8.86 2.61
N THR A 53 15.89 -8.48 3.02
CA THR A 53 14.85 -8.12 2.05
C THR A 53 14.88 -6.63 1.69
N SER A 54 15.57 -5.77 2.46
CA SER A 54 15.65 -4.31 2.23
C SER A 54 14.30 -3.57 2.09
N LEU A 55 13.20 -4.22 2.51
CA LEU A 55 11.85 -3.66 2.46
C LEU A 55 11.52 -2.97 3.79
N ASP A 56 11.43 -1.64 3.78
CA ASP A 56 11.09 -0.85 4.98
C ASP A 56 9.80 -1.30 5.68
N VAL A 57 8.79 -1.71 4.90
CA VAL A 57 7.53 -2.22 5.44
C VAL A 57 7.74 -3.50 6.24
N LEU A 58 8.61 -4.39 5.77
CA LEU A 58 8.93 -5.63 6.45
C LEU A 58 9.80 -5.40 7.69
N ALA A 59 10.76 -4.48 7.60
CA ALA A 59 11.58 -4.07 8.75
C ALA A 59 10.71 -3.50 9.89
N ARG A 60 9.74 -2.64 9.56
CA ARG A 60 8.79 -2.10 10.55
C ARG A 60 7.87 -3.17 11.14
N PHE A 61 7.43 -4.11 10.30
CA PHE A 61 6.64 -5.26 10.75
C PHE A 61 7.40 -6.08 11.81
N VAL A 62 8.62 -6.49 11.46
CA VAL A 62 9.51 -7.27 12.33
C VAL A 62 9.80 -6.52 13.64
N ALA A 63 10.18 -5.24 13.56
CA ALA A 63 10.42 -4.43 14.75
C ALA A 63 9.21 -4.41 15.70
N GLY A 64 7.99 -4.33 15.15
CA GLY A 64 6.76 -4.43 15.93
C GLY A 64 6.60 -5.77 16.66
N ILE A 65 6.94 -6.89 16.00
CA ILE A 65 6.93 -8.23 16.61
C ILE A 65 7.98 -8.34 17.71
N VAL A 66 9.19 -7.81 17.49
CA VAL A 66 10.28 -7.82 18.47
C VAL A 66 9.84 -7.10 19.73
N VAL A 67 9.39 -5.85 19.60
CA VAL A 67 8.91 -5.05 20.73
C VAL A 67 7.73 -5.74 21.45
N ALA A 68 6.83 -6.37 20.70
CA ALA A 68 5.71 -7.09 21.27
C ALA A 68 6.16 -8.28 22.14
N THR A 69 7.15 -9.03 21.62
CA THR A 69 7.68 -10.22 22.27
C THR A 69 8.52 -9.86 23.50
N GLU A 70 9.38 -8.84 23.40
CA GLU A 70 10.26 -8.40 24.49
C GLU A 70 9.50 -7.74 25.64
N ARG A 71 8.47 -6.95 25.34
CA ARG A 71 7.68 -6.24 26.36
C ARG A 71 6.47 -7.03 26.87
N GLY A 72 6.27 -8.25 26.39
CA GLY A 72 5.13 -9.09 26.75
C GLY A 72 3.78 -8.50 26.35
N THR A 73 3.73 -7.57 25.40
CA THR A 73 2.48 -7.00 24.92
C THR A 73 1.73 -8.03 24.05
N PRO A 74 0.39 -8.06 24.09
CA PRO A 74 -0.38 -9.04 23.35
C PRO A 74 -0.09 -8.94 21.84
N LEU A 75 0.61 -9.96 21.31
CA LEU A 75 1.03 -10.02 19.89
C LEU A 75 -0.18 -9.89 18.94
N ALA A 76 -1.34 -10.38 19.38
CA ALA A 76 -2.60 -10.25 18.66
C ALA A 76 -2.99 -8.79 18.40
N ASP A 77 -2.82 -7.91 19.38
CA ASP A 77 -3.23 -6.50 19.28
C ASP A 77 -2.25 -5.71 18.42
N VAL A 78 -0.95 -6.00 18.53
CA VAL A 78 0.08 -5.42 17.65
C VAL A 78 -0.15 -5.83 16.20
N LEU A 79 -0.43 -7.11 15.93
CA LEU A 79 -0.73 -7.58 14.58
C LEU A 79 -2.05 -7.01 14.04
N ARG A 80 -3.05 -6.74 14.89
CA ARG A 80 -4.30 -6.07 14.48
C ARG A 80 -4.05 -4.60 14.12
N ALA A 81 -3.29 -3.89 14.94
CA ALA A 81 -2.93 -2.50 14.69
C ALA A 81 -2.16 -2.36 13.37
N GLN A 82 -1.14 -3.19 13.15
CA GLN A 82 -0.39 -3.18 11.89
C GLN A 82 -1.26 -3.55 10.67
N ALA A 83 -2.19 -4.49 10.82
CA ALA A 83 -3.13 -4.81 9.74
C ALA A 83 -4.06 -3.64 9.40
N ALA A 84 -4.47 -2.85 10.40
CA ALA A 84 -5.26 -1.64 10.20
C ALA A 84 -4.42 -0.54 9.50
N ASP A 85 -3.19 -0.33 9.96
CA ASP A 85 -2.27 0.66 9.38
C ASP A 85 -1.97 0.37 7.90
N VAL A 86 -1.73 -0.89 7.55
CA VAL A 86 -1.48 -1.30 6.15
C VAL A 86 -2.72 -1.07 5.27
N ARG A 87 -3.93 -1.34 5.78
CA ARG A 87 -5.18 -1.06 5.04
C ARG A 87 -5.38 0.43 4.82
N GLU A 88 -5.14 1.24 5.84
CA GLU A 88 -5.29 2.69 5.75
C GLU A 88 -4.26 3.30 4.79
N ALA A 89 -3.00 2.83 4.83
CA ALA A 89 -1.98 3.23 3.87
C ALA A 89 -2.36 2.86 2.43
N GLY A 90 -2.92 1.67 2.21
CA GLY A 90 -3.44 1.25 0.91
C GLY A 90 -4.58 2.14 0.42
N LYS A 91 -5.53 2.48 1.31
CA LYS A 91 -6.64 3.39 1.02
C LYS A 91 -6.14 4.77 0.62
N ARG A 92 -5.17 5.34 1.35
CA ARG A 92 -4.56 6.64 1.02
C ARG A 92 -3.92 6.63 -0.36
N ARG A 93 -3.14 5.60 -0.71
CA ARG A 93 -2.54 5.47 -2.05
C ARG A 93 -3.58 5.44 -3.16
N LEU A 94 -4.70 4.76 -2.94
CA LEU A 94 -5.81 4.71 -3.89
C LEU A 94 -6.51 6.07 -4.03
N LEU A 95 -6.71 6.78 -2.93
CA LEU A 95 -7.27 8.14 -2.94
C LEU A 95 -6.35 9.13 -3.64
N GLU A 96 -5.04 9.07 -3.39
CA GLU A 96 -4.03 9.88 -4.09
C GLU A 96 -4.02 9.60 -5.59
N ALA A 97 -4.08 8.32 -5.99
CA ALA A 97 -4.18 7.93 -7.40
C ALA A 97 -5.49 8.41 -8.04
N GLY A 98 -6.60 8.34 -7.31
CA GLY A 98 -7.91 8.83 -7.75
C GLY A 98 -7.95 10.35 -7.94
N GLY A 99 -7.48 11.10 -6.94
CA GLY A 99 -7.44 12.57 -6.98
C GLY A 99 -6.52 13.10 -8.10
N ARG A 100 -5.40 12.44 -8.37
CA ARG A 100 -4.55 12.81 -9.53
C ARG A 100 -5.28 12.65 -10.86
N LYS A 101 -6.18 11.66 -10.97
CA LYS A 101 -6.97 11.42 -12.18
C LYS A 101 -8.06 12.47 -12.37
N GLU A 102 -8.65 12.96 -11.28
CA GLU A 102 -9.63 14.07 -11.32
C GLU A 102 -9.00 15.36 -11.87
N ILE A 103 -7.82 15.75 -11.37
CA ILE A 103 -7.08 16.91 -11.88
C ILE A 103 -6.71 16.72 -13.36
N ALA A 104 -6.33 15.50 -13.77
CA ALA A 104 -6.05 15.20 -15.17
C ALA A 104 -7.28 15.37 -16.08
N MET A 105 -8.50 15.17 -15.58
CA MET A 105 -9.74 15.42 -16.33
C MET A 105 -10.06 16.91 -16.48
N MET A 106 -9.52 17.80 -15.62
CA MET A 106 -9.72 19.25 -15.76
C MET A 106 -8.94 19.85 -16.94
N VAL A 107 -7.79 19.27 -17.31
CA VAL A 107 -6.92 19.81 -18.37
C VAL A 107 -7.66 19.86 -19.73
N PRO A 108 -8.28 18.77 -20.24
CA PRO A 108 -9.07 18.84 -21.46
C PRO A 108 -10.25 19.81 -21.35
N VAL A 109 -10.92 19.89 -20.20
CA VAL A 109 -12.08 20.78 -20.03
C VAL A 109 -11.67 22.25 -20.21
N VAL A 110 -10.58 22.68 -19.57
CA VAL A 110 -10.13 24.07 -19.62
C VAL A 110 -9.46 24.42 -20.95
N PHE A 111 -8.66 23.52 -21.53
CA PHE A 111 -7.88 23.83 -22.74
C PHE A 111 -8.57 23.41 -24.05
N LEU A 112 -9.61 22.58 -24.02
CA LEU A 112 -10.36 22.17 -25.21
C LEU A 112 -11.78 22.73 -25.22
N ILE A 113 -12.56 22.49 -24.16
CA ILE A 113 -13.98 22.87 -24.14
C ILE A 113 -14.12 24.39 -24.09
N LEU A 114 -13.39 25.08 -23.20
CA LEU A 114 -13.50 26.54 -23.06
C LEU A 114 -13.11 27.30 -24.34
N PRO A 115 -11.98 27.02 -25.02
CA PRO A 115 -11.63 27.68 -26.28
C PRO A 115 -12.63 27.40 -27.40
N VAL A 116 -13.11 26.16 -27.53
CA VAL A 116 -14.13 25.81 -28.51
C VAL A 116 -15.43 26.56 -28.24
N THR A 117 -15.84 26.66 -26.97
CA THR A 117 -17.06 27.37 -26.57
C THR A 117 -16.95 28.86 -26.86
N VAL A 118 -15.81 29.49 -26.53
CA VAL A 118 -15.54 30.89 -26.83
C VAL A 118 -15.55 31.14 -28.35
N LEU A 119 -14.93 30.26 -29.13
CA LEU A 119 -14.93 30.36 -30.59
C LEU A 119 -16.36 30.32 -31.16
N PHE A 120 -17.20 29.39 -30.69
CA PHE A 120 -18.60 29.29 -31.09
C PHE A 120 -19.42 30.52 -30.68
N ALA A 121 -19.21 31.05 -29.47
CA ALA A 121 -19.93 32.22 -28.98
C ALA A 121 -19.58 33.49 -29.78
N LEU A 122 -18.31 33.66 -30.17
CA LEU A 122 -17.82 34.83 -30.91
C LEU A 122 -18.07 34.74 -32.42
N TYR A 123 -18.25 33.54 -32.97
CA TYR A 123 -18.46 33.30 -34.40
C TYR A 123 -19.51 34.20 -35.06
N PRO A 124 -20.77 34.31 -34.57
CA PRO A 124 -21.77 35.14 -35.22
C PRO A 124 -21.42 36.64 -35.20
N GLY A 125 -20.77 37.12 -34.14
CA GLY A 125 -20.32 38.51 -34.01
C GLY A 125 -19.18 38.86 -34.97
N LEU A 126 -18.24 37.93 -35.18
CA LEU A 126 -17.17 38.11 -36.16
C LEU A 126 -17.72 38.10 -37.60
N VAL A 127 -18.64 37.19 -37.91
CA VAL A 127 -19.27 37.08 -39.25
C VAL A 127 -20.08 38.33 -39.59
N SER A 128 -20.79 38.92 -38.64
CA SER A 128 -21.57 40.14 -38.87
C SER A 128 -20.71 41.37 -39.13
N ILE A 129 -19.59 41.54 -38.43
CA ILE A 129 -18.64 42.64 -38.66
C ILE A 129 -17.96 42.53 -40.03
N VAL A 130 -17.52 41.32 -40.42
CA VAL A 130 -16.88 41.10 -41.73
C VAL A 130 -17.84 41.40 -42.88
N ARG A 131 -19.12 41.00 -42.75
CA ARG A 131 -20.15 41.28 -43.78
C ARG A 131 -20.52 42.75 -43.92
N LEU A 132 -20.33 43.56 -42.89
CA LEU A 132 -20.58 45.01 -42.94
C LEU A 132 -19.39 45.79 -43.55
N THR A 133 -18.23 45.15 -43.65
CA THR A 133 -16.99 45.76 -44.17
C THR A 133 -16.76 45.44 -45.66
N GLN A 134 -17.42 44.42 -46.20
CA GLN A 134 -17.54 44.18 -47.64
C GLN A 134 -18.79 44.83 -48.21
#